data_AF-A0A9E4N704-F1
#
_entry.id   AF-A0A9E4N704-F1
#
_cell.length_a   1.000
_cell.length_b   1.000
_cell.length_c   1.000
_cell.angle_alpha   90.00
_cell.angle_beta   90.00
_cell.angle_gamma   90.00
#
_symmetry.space_group_name_H-M   'P 1'
#
loop_
_entity.id
_entity.type
_entity.pdbx_description
1 polymer ?
#
loop_
_entity_poly.entity_id
_entity_poly.type
_entity_poly.pdbx_seq_one_letter_code
_entity_poly.pdbx_strand_id
1 'polypeptide(L)' 'MTETFYQVMRRQGITRRSFLKFCSLTASALGLGPAVVPRIAEAMETKPRIPVIWLHG' A
#
# COMPACT_ATOMS: atom_id res chain seq x y z
N MET A 1 -12.15 16.60 0.76
CA MET A 1 -11.34 15.65 -0.04
C MET A 1 -10.76 14.64 0.94
N THR A 2 -11.08 13.35 0.78
CA THR A 2 -10.57 12.28 1.65
C THR A 2 -9.10 12.03 1.35
N GLU A 3 -8.27 11.82 2.38
CA GLU A 3 -6.85 11.57 2.19
C GLU A 3 -6.60 10.23 1.49
N THR A 4 -5.62 10.22 0.59
CA THR A 4 -5.18 8.99 -0.07
C THR A 4 -4.36 8.14 0.89
N PHE A 5 -4.27 6.83 0.62
CA PHE A 5 -3.45 5.93 1.42
C PHE A 5 -2.00 6.44 1.50
N TYR A 6 -1.46 6.94 0.38
CA TYR A 6 -0.13 7.55 0.33
C TYR A 6 0.05 8.71 1.31
N GLN A 7 -0.92 9.63 1.41
CA GLN A 7 -0.84 10.78 2.30
C GLN A 7 -0.79 10.34 3.77
N VAL A 8 -1.63 9.37 4.15
CA VAL A 8 -1.64 8.80 5.50
C VAL A 8 -0.29 8.14 5.81
N MET A 9 0.23 7.32 4.90
CA MET A 9 1.52 6.63 5.09
C MET A 9 2.70 7.60 5.19
N ARG A 10 2.72 8.65 4.37
CA ARG A 10 3.76 9.68 4.39
C ARG A 10 3.81 10.39 5.74
N ARG A 11 2.65 10.72 6.33
CA ARG A 11 2.58 11.33 7.68
C ARG A 11 3.15 10.41 8.77
N GLN A 12 3.12 9.10 8.55
CA GLN A 12 3.72 8.09 9.45
C GLN A 12 5.20 7.82 9.13
N GLY A 13 5.85 8.63 8.27
CA GLY A 13 7.26 8.48 7.92
C GLY A 13 7.54 7.36 6.91
N ILE A 14 6.50 6.75 6.33
CA ILE A 14 6.67 5.66 5.35
C ILE A 14 6.84 6.26 3.96
N THR A 15 7.99 5.97 3.34
CA THR A 15 8.30 6.45 1.99
C THR A 15 7.56 5.64 0.92
N ARG A 16 7.35 6.25 -0.25
CA ARG A 16 6.80 5.57 -1.44
C ARG A 16 7.60 4.32 -1.78
N ARG A 17 8.94 4.41 -1.70
CA ARG A 17 9.87 3.32 -2.02
C ARG A 17 9.75 2.15 -1.04
N SER A 18 9.73 2.43 0.27
CA SER A 18 9.63 1.37 1.28
C SER A 18 8.29 0.65 1.21
N PHE A 19 7.21 1.38 0.96
CA PHE A 19 5.89 0.78 0.75
C PHE A 19 5.87 -0.15 -0.47
N LEU A 20 6.30 0.34 -1.64
CA LEU A 20 6.33 -0.47 -2.85
C LEU A 20 7.25 -1.68 -2.70
N LYS A 21 8.39 -1.54 -2.01
CA LYS A 21 9.28 -2.68 -1.72
C LYS A 21 8.57 -3.77 -0.90
N PHE A 22 7.83 -3.38 0.15
CA PHE A 22 7.05 -4.31 0.95
C PHE A 22 5.99 -5.03 0.11
N CYS A 23 5.16 -4.27 -0.62
CA CYS A 23 4.11 -4.86 -1.44
C CYS A 23 4.67 -5.74 -2.57
N SER A 24 5.78 -5.36 -3.20
CA SER A 24 6.44 -6.19 -4.20
C SER A 24 6.95 -7.51 -3.62
N LEU A 25 7.52 -7.50 -2.40
CA LEU A 25 7.93 -8.73 -1.72
C LEU A 25 6.72 -9.64 -1.43
N THR A 26 5.62 -9.08 -0.92
CA THR A 26 4.38 -9.82 -0.67
C THR A 26 3.79 -10.38 -1.96
N ALA A 27 3.74 -9.58 -3.03
CA ALA A 27 3.23 -10.01 -4.33
C ALA A 27 4.05 -11.18 -4.90
N SER A 28 5.38 -11.10 -4.82
CA SER A 28 6.27 -12.20 -5.22
C SER A 28 6.04 -13.46 -4.39
N ALA A 29 5.86 -13.32 -3.06
CA ALA A 29 5.55 -14.46 -2.19
C ALA A 29 4.22 -15.14 -2.54
N LEU A 30 3.27 -14.38 -3.10
CA LEU A 30 1.99 -14.88 -3.62
C LEU A 30 2.08 -15.40 -5.07
N GLY A 31 3.26 -15.48 -5.66
CA GLY A 31 3.45 -15.91 -7.06
C GLY A 31 2.96 -14.91 -8.10
N LEU A 32 2.72 -13.65 -7.71
CA LEU A 32 2.30 -12.60 -8.64
C LEU A 32 3.49 -12.03 -9.41
N GLY A 33 3.33 -11.87 -10.72
CA GLY A 33 4.34 -11.29 -11.58
C GLY A 33 4.49 -9.75 -11.44
N PRO A 34 5.54 -9.18 -12.05
CA PRO A 34 5.86 -7.75 -11.96
C PRO A 34 4.78 -6.83 -12.55
N ALA A 35 3.88 -7.37 -13.37
CA ALA A 35 2.74 -6.64 -13.95
C ALA A 35 1.76 -6.08 -12.89
N VAL A 36 1.82 -6.54 -11.64
CA VAL A 36 0.97 -6.05 -10.54
C VAL A 36 1.50 -4.74 -9.92
N VAL A 37 2.80 -4.43 -10.07
CA VAL A 37 3.42 -3.25 -9.44
C VAL A 37 2.74 -1.92 -9.82
N PRO A 38 2.40 -1.66 -11.10
CA PRO A 38 1.68 -0.43 -11.48
C PRO A 38 0.32 -0.29 -10.78
N ARG A 39 -0.41 -1.40 -10.63
CA ARG A 39 -1.72 -1.41 -9.94
C ARG A 39 -1.59 -1.10 -8.45
N ILE A 40 -0.52 -1.56 -7.81
CA ILE A 40 -0.22 -1.23 -6.40
C ILE A 40 0.06 0.27 -6.25
N ALA A 41 0.87 0.84 -7.15
CA ALA A 41 1.19 2.26 -7.13
C ALA A 41 -0.06 3.13 -7.33
N GLU A 42 -0.88 2.80 -8.33
CA GLU A 42 -2.14 3.48 -8.60
C GLU A 42 -3.10 3.41 -7.41
N ALA A 43 -3.28 2.23 -6.81
CA ALA A 43 -4.16 2.05 -5.66
C ALA A 43 -3.71 2.90 -4.46
N MET A 44 -2.41 2.97 -4.19
CA MET A 44 -1.84 3.79 -3.12
C MET A 44 -2.09 5.30 -3.34
N GLU A 45 -2.03 5.76 -4.59
CA GLU A 45 -2.18 7.17 -4.96
C GLU A 45 -3.65 7.62 -5.03
N THR A 46 -4.58 6.71 -5.34
CA THR A 46 -5.97 7.06 -5.64
C THR A 46 -6.97 6.64 -4.56
N LYS A 47 -6.67 5.57 -3.80
CA LYS A 47 -7.63 5.00 -2.84
C LYS A 47 -7.39 5.53 -1.43
N PRO A 48 -8.45 5.81 -0.66
CA PRO A 48 -8.32 6.12 0.75
C PRO A 48 -7.92 4.87 1.55
N ARG A 49 -7.44 5.07 2.78
CA ARG A 49 -7.20 3.98 3.72
C ARG A 49 -8.52 3.35 4.15
N ILE A 50 -8.62 2.03 3.99
CA ILE A 50 -9.74 1.25 4.54
C ILE A 50 -9.55 1.18 6.08
N PRO A 51 -10.52 1.62 6.88
CA PRO A 51 -10.46 1.48 8.34
C PRO A 51 -10.55 -0.01 8.70
N VAL A 52 -9.66 -0.45 9.59
CA VAL A 52 -9.60 -1.84 10.07
C VAL A 52 -9.79 -1.83 11.57
N ILE A 53 -10.73 -2.64 12.07
CA ILE A 53 -10.93 -2.89 13.51
C ILE A 53 -10.30 -4.25 13.81
N TRP A 54 -9.37 -4.28 14.75
CA TRP A 54 -8.71 -5.50 15.19
C TRP A 54 -9.38 -6.01 16.46
N LEU A 55 -10.02 -7.18 16.41
CA LEU A 55 -10.87 -7.68 17.50
C LEU A 55 -10.10 -8.49 18.55
N HIS A 56 -9.05 -9.22 18.16
CA HIS A 56 -8.30 -10.12 19.03
C HIS A 56 -6.80 -10.06 18.73
N GLY A 57 -6.01 -9.52 19.66
CA GLY A 57 -4.54 -9.37 19.61
C GLY A 57 -3.79 -10.63 19.97
#